data_AF-A0A1M6EDI9-F1
#
_entry.id   AF-A0A1M6EDI9-F1
#
_cell.length_a   1.000
_cell.length_b   1.000
_cell.length_c   1.000
_cell.angle_alpha   90.00
_cell.angle_beta   90.00
_cell.angle_gamma   90.00
#
_symmetry.space_group_name_H-M   'P 1'
#
loop_
_entity.id
_entity.type
_entity.pdbx_description
1 polymer ?
#
loop_
_entity_poly.entity_id
_entity_poly.type
_entity_poly.pdbx_seq_one_letter_code
_entity_poly.pdbx_strand_id
1 'polypeptide(L)' 'MENQKKRVMFTFDEASLKSLQKLKEDGGFPSMAEAVRRSLQINKALREQSAKGFTEIVVKNPSTGEERVMVIPELTNGS' A
#
# COMPACT_ATOMS: atom_id res chain seq x y z
N MET A 1 19.68 -5.18 -27.00
CA MET A 1 20.07 -4.71 -25.66
C MET A 1 19.62 -5.77 -24.67
N GLU A 2 20.53 -6.45 -23.98
CA GLU A 2 20.15 -7.37 -22.89
C GLU A 2 19.50 -6.56 -21.77
N ASN A 3 18.27 -6.93 -21.41
CA ASN A 3 17.56 -6.29 -20.31
C ASN A 3 18.16 -6.82 -18.99
N GLN A 4 19.20 -6.15 -18.48
CA GLN A 4 19.81 -6.51 -17.19
C GLN A 4 18.75 -6.44 -16.08
N LYS A 5 18.37 -7.60 -15.55
CA LYS A 5 17.39 -7.70 -14.47
C LYS A 5 18.00 -7.11 -13.20
N LYS A 6 17.50 -5.95 -12.76
CA LYS A 6 17.79 -5.37 -11.45
C LYS A 6 16.84 -5.99 -10.42
N ARG A 7 17.37 -6.50 -9.31
CA ARG A 7 16.61 -7.14 -8.23
C ARG A 7 16.65 -6.28 -6.98
N VAL A 8 15.50 -6.11 -6.35
CA VAL A 8 15.35 -5.56 -4.99
C VAL A 8 14.80 -6.66 -4.10
N MET A 9 15.26 -6.73 -2.86
CA MET A 9 14.81 -7.70 -1.87
C MET A 9 14.11 -6.96 -0.73
N PHE A 10 12.92 -7.43 -0.37
CA PHE A 10 12.21 -7.00 0.82
C PHE A 10 12.14 -8.18 1.78
N THR A 11 12.43 -7.93 3.05
CA THR A 11 12.30 -8.95 4.10
C THR A 11 11.04 -8.68 4.87
N PHE A 12 10.20 -9.71 4.99
CA PHE A 12 8.97 -9.68 5.78
C PHE A 12 9.06 -10.78 6.82
N ASP A 13 8.50 -10.54 8.01
CA ASP A 13 8.20 -11.64 8.92
C ASP A 13 7.06 -12.50 8.36
N GLU A 14 6.81 -13.65 8.99
CA GLU A 14 5.80 -14.60 8.51
C GLU A 14 4.39 -14.00 8.49
N ALA A 15 4.05 -13.20 9.50
CA ALA A 15 2.73 -12.57 9.61
C ALA A 15 2.48 -11.54 8.49
N SER A 16 3.49 -10.73 8.19
CA SER A 16 3.46 -9.73 7.11
C SER A 16 3.42 -10.41 5.74
N LEU A 17 4.17 -11.51 5.56
CA LEU A 17 4.12 -12.30 4.32
C LEU A 17 2.74 -12.91 4.10
N LYS A 18 2.11 -13.47 5.14
CA LYS A 18 0.72 -13.96 5.09
C LYS A 18 -0.27 -12.85 4.77
N SER A 19 -0.09 -11.67 5.37
CA SER A 19 -0.95 -10.51 5.09
C SER A 19 -0.83 -10.05 3.64
N LEU A 20 0.38 -10.07 3.08
CA LEU A 20 0.62 -9.74 1.67
C LEU A 20 0.02 -10.79 0.72
N GLN A 21 0.10 -12.08 1.08
CA GLN A 21 -0.56 -13.17 0.36
C GLN A 21 -2.08 -12.99 0.34
N LYS A 22 -2.67 -12.65 1.49
CA LYS A 22 -4.10 -12.36 1.58
C LYS A 22 -4.49 -11.13 0.74
N LEU A 23 -3.68 -10.07 0.78
CA LEU A 23 -3.89 -8.88 -0.08
C LEU A 23 -3.89 -9.26 -1.57
N LYS A 24 -2.98 -10.14 -1.99
CA LYS A 24 -2.95 -10.66 -3.36
C LYS A 24 -4.29 -11.32 -3.71
N GLU A 25 -4.74 -12.24 -2.87
CA GLU A 25 -5.94 -13.06 -3.11
C GLU A 25 -7.22 -12.23 -3.07
N ASP A 26 -7.43 -11.48 -2.00
CA ASP A 26 -8.62 -10.63 -1.80
C ASP A 26 -8.69 -9.50 -2.85
N GLY A 27 -7.54 -8.94 -3.23
CA GLY A 27 -7.44 -7.91 -4.25
C GLY A 27 -7.50 -8.42 -5.69
N GLY A 28 -7.55 -9.74 -5.90
CA GLY A 28 -7.56 -10.36 -7.23
C GLY A 28 -6.28 -10.08 -8.03
N PHE A 29 -5.15 -9.85 -7.37
CA PHE A 29 -3.90 -9.52 -8.04
C PHE A 29 -3.29 -10.77 -8.71
N PRO A 30 -2.83 -10.67 -9.97
CA PRO A 30 -2.34 -11.83 -10.73
C PRO A 30 -1.05 -12.41 -10.15
N SER A 31 -0.29 -11.62 -9.39
CA SER A 31 0.96 -12.05 -8.77
C SER A 31 1.26 -11.26 -7.51
N MET A 32 2.14 -11.82 -6.67
CA MET A 32 2.65 -11.11 -5.50
C MET A 32 3.40 -9.83 -5.88
N ALA A 33 4.14 -9.86 -7.00
CA ALA A 33 4.87 -8.70 -7.49
C ALA A 33 3.93 -7.53 -7.83
N GLU A 34 2.76 -7.83 -8.42
CA GLU A 34 1.77 -6.79 -8.73
C GLU A 34 1.12 -6.24 -7.45
N ALA A 35 0.80 -7.09 -6.48
CA ALA A 35 0.32 -6.64 -5.17
C ALA A 35 1.31 -5.67 -4.51
N VAL A 36 2.60 -6.04 -4.44
CA VAL A 36 3.67 -5.18 -3.90
C VAL A 36 3.78 -3.86 -4.67
N ARG A 37 3.75 -3.92 -6.01
CA ARG A 37 3.82 -2.72 -6.86
C ARG A 37 2.68 -1.75 -6.56
N ARG A 38 1.45 -2.26 -6.43
CA ARG A 38 0.26 -1.44 -6.14
C ARG A 38 0.32 -0.87 -4.72
N SER A 39 0.77 -1.66 -3.74
CA SER A 39 1.02 -1.17 -2.37
C SER A 39 2.03 -0.03 -2.33
N LEU A 40 3.14 -0.13 -3.08
CA LEU A 40 4.14 0.95 -3.18
C LEU A 40 3.56 2.21 -3.85
N GLN A 41 2.70 2.06 -4.87
CA GLN A 41 2.02 3.20 -5.49
C GLN A 41 1.08 3.92 -4.52
N ILE A 42 0.29 3.16 -3.74
CA ILE A 42 -0.57 3.71 -2.69
C ILE A 42 0.29 4.45 -1.67
N ASN A 43 1.37 3.82 -1.17
CA ASN A 43 2.26 4.45 -0.20
C ASN A 43 2.87 5.76 -0.73
N LYS A 44 3.29 5.80 -2.00
CA LYS A 44 3.78 7.03 -2.64
C LYS A 44 2.71 8.12 -2.66
N ALA A 45 1.49 7.80 -3.11
CA ALA A 45 0.39 8.76 -3.16
C ALA A 45 0.07 9.31 -1.76
N LEU A 46 0.10 8.47 -0.73
CA LEU A 46 -0.14 8.87 0.66
C LEU A 46 0.93 9.86 1.16
N ARG A 47 2.22 9.60 0.85
CA ARG A 47 3.30 10.55 1.18
C ARG A 47 3.13 11.89 0.46
N GLU A 48 2.70 11.87 -0.81
CA GLU A 48 2.42 13.09 -1.57
C GLU A 48 1.26 13.90 -0.98
N GLN A 49 0.22 13.25 -0.46
CA GLN A 49 -0.88 13.96 0.24
C GLN A 49 -0.44 14.47 1.62
N SER A 50 0.36 13.71 2.35
CA SER A 50 0.96 14.18 3.61
C SER A 50 1.75 15.46 3.46
N ALA A 51 2.57 15.54 2.41
CA ALA A 51 3.36 16.73 2.11
C ALA A 51 2.48 17.98 1.85
N LYS A 52 1.17 17.79 1.60
CA LYS A 52 0.17 18.85 1.43
C LYS A 52 -0.65 19.11 2.70
N GLY A 53 -0.33 18.44 3.81
CA GLY A 53 -1.00 18.60 5.10
C GLY A 53 -2.21 17.69 5.33
N PHE A 54 -2.49 16.71 4.46
CA PHE A 54 -3.56 15.74 4.71
C PHE A 54 -3.11 14.70 5.77
N THR A 55 -3.95 14.47 6.78
CA THR A 55 -3.65 13.59 7.94
C THR A 55 -4.54 12.35 8.03
N GLU A 56 -5.62 12.31 7.25
CA GLU A 56 -6.64 11.26 7.29
C GLU A 56 -6.91 10.70 5.89
N ILE A 57 -7.17 9.39 5.82
CA ILE A 57 -7.72 8.72 4.64
C ILE A 57 -9.13 8.28 4.98
N VAL A 58 -10.07 8.55 4.08
CA VAL A 58 -11.40 7.94 4.11
C VAL A 58 -11.45 6.85 3.04
N VAL A 59 -11.69 5.61 3.46
CA VAL A 59 -11.95 4.49 2.55
C VAL A 59 -13.43 4.15 2.61
N LYS A 60 -14.06 4.13 1.44
CA LYS A 60 -15.48 3.83 1.30
C LYS A 60 -15.66 2.51 0.55
N ASN A 61 -16.45 1.61 1.12
CA ASN A 61 -16.95 0.45 0.40
C ASN A 61 -18.16 0.89 -0.44
N PRO A 62 -18.07 0.93 -1.78
CA PRO A 62 -19.16 1.41 -2.61
C PRO A 62 -20.39 0.49 -2.60
N SER A 63 -20.22 -0.80 -2.30
CA SER A 63 -21.29 -1.78 -2.29
C SER A 63 -22.13 -1.75 -1.01
N THR A 64 -21.53 -1.41 0.13
CA THR A 64 -22.23 -1.32 1.42
C THR A 64 -22.47 0.12 1.88
N GLY A 65 -21.76 1.08 1.30
CA GLY A 65 -21.75 2.47 1.76
C GLY A 65 -20.92 2.70 3.02
N GLU A 66 -20.30 1.65 3.59
CA GLU A 66 -19.49 1.76 4.81
C GLU A 66 -18.27 2.64 4.56
N GLU A 67 -18.05 3.60 5.45
CA GLU A 67 -16.89 4.48 5.43
C GLU A 67 -16.00 4.17 6.64
N ARG A 68 -14.70 4.07 6.39
CA ARG A 68 -13.69 3.91 7.43
C ARG A 68 -12.67 5.03 7.30
N VAL A 69 -12.51 5.78 8.38
CA VAL A 69 -11.47 6.80 8.51
C VAL A 69 -10.22 6.14 9.10
N MET A 70 -9.08 6.36 8.47
CA MET A 70 -7.77 5.93 8.94
C MET A 70 -6.88 7.15 9.10
N VAL A 71 -6.37 7.37 10.31
CA VAL A 71 -5.32 8.35 10.58
C VAL A 71 -3.99 7.70 10.22
N ILE A 72 -3.11 8.41 9.50
CA ILE A 72 -1.76 7.91 9.23
C ILE A 72 -0.75 8.62 10.15
N PRO A 73 -0.20 7.93 11.17
CA PRO A 73 0.69 8.55 12.16
C PRO A 73 2.01 9.06 11.58
N GLU A 74 2.49 8.47 10.49
CA GLU A 74 3.74 8.90 9.84
C GLU A 74 3.57 10.16 8.98
N LEU A 75 2.34 10.66 8.79
CA LEU A 75 2.06 11.90 8.07
C LEU A 75 1.97 13.13 8.98
N THR A 76 2.00 12.95 10.30
CA THR A 76 1.95 14.04 11.30
C THR A 76 3.32 14.50 11.78
N ASN A 77 4.39 13.75 11.47
CA ASN A 77 5.76 14.12 11.86
C ASN A 77 6.44 14.96 10.78
N GLY A 78 5.90 16.17 10.60
CA GLY A 78 6.57 17.29 9.94
C GLY A 78 6.46 18.51 10.85
N SER A 79 7.14 18.44 12.01
CA SER A 79 7.37 19.59 12.90
C SER A 79 8.82 20.04 12.76
#